data_AF-A0A2V5U4G3-F1
#
_entry.id   AF-A0A2V5U4G3-F1
#
_cell.length_a   1.000
_cell.length_b   1.000
_cell.length_c   1.000
_cell.angle_alpha   90.00
_cell.angle_beta   90.00
_cell.angle_gamma   90.00
#
_symmetry.space_group_name_H-M   'P 1'
#
loop_
_entity.id
_entity.type
_entity.pdbx_description
1 polymer ?
#
loop_
_entity_poly.entity_id
_entity_poly.type
_entity_poly.pdbx_seq_one_letter_code
_entity_poly.pdbx_strand_id
1 'polypeptide(L)' 'MNPKIPKLQQQQKQEAVEQTGQLRTAREFASVEEMLRDDAAQTSPPPRLAHRVAESIAKEPKPERSWWQRLFSRRSADL' A
#
# COMPACT_ATOMS: atom_id res chain seq x y z
N MET A 1 -4.19 23.86 23.83
CA MET A 1 -2.78 24.01 23.42
C MET A 1 -2.32 22.63 22.97
N ASN A 2 -2.27 22.35 21.68
CA ASN A 2 -1.91 21.01 21.17
C ASN A 2 -0.39 20.88 21.06
N PRO A 3 0.26 19.91 21.72
CA PRO A 3 1.70 19.75 21.65
C PRO A 3 2.12 19.29 20.25
N LYS A 4 3.02 20.05 19.62
CA LYS A 4 3.71 19.65 18.40
C LYS A 4 4.66 18.51 18.75
N ILE A 5 4.32 17.29 18.32
CA ILE A 5 5.17 16.10 18.54
C ILE A 5 6.54 16.38 17.90
N PRO A 6 7.65 16.29 18.64
CA PRO A 6 8.97 16.65 18.13
C PRO A 6 9.41 15.68 17.03
N LYS A 7 9.85 16.22 15.89
CA LYS A 7 10.38 15.46 14.73
C LYS A 7 11.43 14.40 15.13
N LEU A 8 12.15 14.63 16.23
CA LEU A 8 13.16 13.73 16.79
C LEU A 8 12.59 12.34 17.17
N GLN A 9 11.38 12.28 17.71
CA GLN A 9 10.75 11.01 18.09
C GLN A 9 10.29 10.19 16.88
N GLN A 10 10.05 10.84 15.74
CA GLN A 10 9.68 10.18 14.50
C GLN A 10 10.90 9.50 13.86
N GLN A 11 12.06 10.17 13.86
CA GLN A 11 13.33 9.58 13.40
C GLN A 11 13.78 8.40 14.25
N GLN A 12 13.71 8.51 15.59
CA GLN A 12 14.10 7.39 16.47
C GLN A 12 13.28 6.12 16.24
N LYS A 13 11.99 6.24 15.91
CA LYS A 13 11.17 5.06 15.57
C LYS A 13 11.55 4.43 14.23
N GLN A 14 12.02 5.23 13.26
CA GLN A 14 12.48 4.70 11.97
C GLN A 14 13.84 4.00 12.13
N GLU A 15 14.78 4.62 12.85
CA GLU A 15 16.09 4.04 13.15
C GLU A 15 15.99 2.73 13.95
N ALA A 16 15.07 2.65 14.92
CA ALA A 16 14.86 1.42 15.69
C ALA A 16 14.31 0.25 14.83
N VAL A 17 13.50 0.55 13.81
CA VAL A 17 12.98 -0.47 12.87
C VAL A 17 14.08 -0.91 11.91
N GLU A 18 14.91 0.02 11.43
CA GLU A 18 16.07 -0.28 10.57
C GLU A 18 17.10 -1.17 11.28
N GLN A 19 17.36 -0.96 12.57
CA GLN A 19 18.27 -1.77 13.37
C GLN A 19 17.77 -3.21 13.58
N THR A 20 16.46 -3.44 13.66
CA THR A 20 15.91 -4.81 13.77
C THR A 20 16.08 -5.66 12.50
N GLY A 21 16.29 -5.03 11.33
CA GLY A 21 16.59 -5.74 10.09
C GLY A 21 18.04 -6.28 10.02
N GLN A 22 18.96 -5.65 10.74
CA GLN A 22 20.40 -5.96 10.69
C GLN A 22 20.82 -7.18 11.51
N LEU A 23 19.95 -7.68 12.40
CA LEU A 23 20.19 -8.88 13.22
C LEU A 23 19.60 -10.16 12.61
N ARG A 24 19.36 -10.20 11.30
CA ARG A 24 18.87 -11.39 10.62
C ARG A 24 20.05 -12.19 10.08
N THR A 25 20.19 -13.43 10.55
CA THR A 25 21.04 -14.45 9.93
C THR A 25 20.72 -14.55 8.44
N ALA A 26 21.74 -14.70 7.60
CA ALA A 26 21.56 -14.88 6.17
C ALA A 26 20.67 -16.10 5.91
N ARG A 27 19.45 -15.85 5.43
CA ARG A 27 18.49 -16.88 5.04
C ARG A 27 18.55 -17.02 3.53
N GLU A 28 18.69 -18.26 3.06
CA GLU A 28 18.60 -18.57 1.63
C GLU A 28 17.13 -18.61 1.21
N PHE A 29 16.83 -18.03 0.05
CA PHE A 29 15.52 -18.06 -0.59
C PHE A 29 15.63 -18.80 -1.92
N ALA A 30 14.60 -19.59 -2.25
CA ALA A 30 14.58 -20.32 -3.52
C ALA A 30 14.24 -19.42 -4.71
N SER A 31 13.65 -18.25 -4.46
CA SER A 31 13.28 -17.26 -5.49
C SER A 31 13.20 -15.84 -4.92
N VAL A 32 13.24 -14.84 -5.81
CA VAL A 32 13.08 -13.42 -5.45
C VAL A 32 11.67 -13.15 -4.90
N GLU A 33 10.65 -13.77 -5.46
CA GLU A 33 9.26 -13.64 -5.02
C GLU A 33 9.05 -14.18 -3.60
N GLU A 34 9.80 -15.20 -3.19
CA GLU A 34 9.79 -15.69 -1.81
C GLU A 34 10.41 -14.66 -0.86
N MET A 35 11.56 -14.10 -1.21
CA MET A 35 12.21 -13.05 -0.44
C MET A 35 11.29 -11.82 -0.27
N LEU A 36 10.63 -11.38 -1.35
CA LEU A 36 9.71 -10.23 -1.30
C LEU A 36 8.48 -10.50 -0.44
N ARG A 37 7.96 -11.73 -0.46
CA ARG A 37 6.84 -12.12 0.42
C ARG A 37 7.26 -12.13 1.89
N ASP A 38 8.46 -12.65 2.19
CA ASP A 38 9.01 -12.70 3.56
C ASP A 38 9.25 -11.28 4.11
N ASP A 39 9.77 -10.37 3.28
CA ASP A 39 9.94 -8.95 3.64
C ASP A 39 8.59 -8.26 3.89
N ALA A 40 7.65 -8.41 2.96
CA ALA A 40 6.32 -7.81 3.09
C ALA A 40 5.56 -8.28 4.34
N ALA A 41 5.72 -9.56 4.72
CA ALA A 41 5.12 -10.11 5.95
C ALA A 41 5.68 -9.48 7.23
N GLN A 42 6.93 -9.00 7.19
CA GLN A 42 7.62 -8.42 8.34
C GLN A 42 7.55 -6.89 8.36
N THR A 43 7.23 -6.26 7.24
CA THR A 43 7.16 -4.81 7.09
C THR A 43 5.72 -4.37 6.83
N SER A 44 4.96 -4.13 7.90
CA SER A 44 3.61 -3.55 7.77
C SER A 44 3.68 -2.08 7.37
N PRO A 45 2.88 -1.62 6.38
CA PRO A 45 2.84 -0.22 6.01
C PRO A 45 2.28 0.65 7.14
N PRO A 46 2.76 1.90 7.31
CA PRO A 46 2.20 2.83 8.30
C PRO A 46 0.71 3.13 8.06
N PRO A 47 -0.13 3.22 9.11
CA PRO A 47 -1.58 3.46 8.96
C PRO A 47 -1.93 4.72 8.18
N ARG A 48 -1.08 5.76 8.24
CA ARG A 48 -1.27 7.00 7.48
C ARG A 48 -1.26 6.78 5.96
N LEU A 49 -0.52 5.78 5.47
CA LEU A 49 -0.51 5.44 4.04
C LEU A 49 -1.83 4.81 3.61
N ALA A 50 -2.40 3.93 4.43
CA ALA A 50 -3.71 3.34 4.14
C ALA A 50 -4.79 4.42 3.95
N HIS A 51 -4.81 5.42 4.85
CA HIS A 51 -5.75 6.54 4.73
C HIS A 51 -5.52 7.36 3.46
N ARG A 52 -4.25 7.69 3.14
CA ARG A 52 -3.91 8.44 1.92
C ARG A 52 -4.31 7.68 0.66
N VAL A 53 -4.06 6.37 0.61
CA VAL A 53 -4.42 5.53 -0.54
C VAL A 53 -5.94 5.51 -0.73
N ALA A 54 -6.72 5.36 0.36
CA ALA A 54 -8.17 5.43 0.30
C ALA A 54 -8.66 6.80 -0.22
N GLU A 55 -8.09 7.91 0.26
CA GLU A 55 -8.41 9.25 -0.23
C GLU A 55 -8.05 9.44 -1.71
N SER A 56 -6.90 8.91 -2.15
CA SER A 56 -6.48 8.97 -3.55
C SER A 56 -7.43 8.22 -4.46
N ILE A 57 -7.82 6.99 -4.09
CA ILE A 57 -8.80 6.18 -4.83
C ILE A 57 -10.15 6.91 -4.88
N ALA A 58 -10.59 7.51 -3.76
CA ALA A 58 -11.87 8.22 -3.70
C ALA A 58 -11.90 9.47 -4.61
N LYS A 59 -10.75 10.07 -4.91
CA LYS A 59 -10.62 11.24 -5.79
C LYS A 59 -10.43 10.87 -7.26
N GLU A 60 -10.20 9.60 -7.56
CA GLU A 60 -10.00 9.15 -8.93
C GLU A 60 -11.33 9.23 -9.71
N PRO A 61 -11.33 9.81 -10.93
CA PRO A 61 -12.54 9.82 -11.75
C PRO A 61 -12.96 8.38 -12.03
N LYS A 62 -14.27 8.11 -11.91
CA LYS A 62 -14.80 6.80 -12.29
C LYS A 62 -14.47 6.57 -13.77
N PRO A 63 -13.90 5.40 -14.13
CA PRO A 63 -13.59 5.12 -15.51
C PRO A 63 -14.87 5.16 -16.35
N GLU A 64 -14.82 5.91 -17.45
CA GLU A 64 -15.91 5.98 -18.40
C GLU A 64 -16.23 4.59 -18.95
N ARG A 65 -17.52 4.31 -19.18
CA ARG A 65 -17.95 3.05 -19.78
C ARG A 65 -17.27 2.88 -21.13
N SER A 66 -16.51 1.80 -21.26
CA SER A 66 -15.84 1.45 -22.50
C SER A 66 -16.86 1.21 -23.63
N TRP A 67 -16.47 1.46 -24.87
CA TRP A 67 -17.34 1.40 -26.06
C TRP A 67 -18.14 0.09 -26.18
N TRP A 68 -17.52 -1.06 -25.91
CA TRP A 68 -18.15 -2.38 -25.94
C TRP A 68 -19.27 -2.57 -24.89
N GLN A 69 -19.11 -2.03 -23.67
CA GLN A 69 -20.11 -2.11 -22.61
C GLN A 69 -21.37 -1.34 -23.00
N ARG A 70 -21.21 -0.23 -23.73
CA ARG A 70 -22.33 0.56 -24.28
C ARG A 70 -23.08 -0.21 -25.36
N LEU A 71 -22.38 -1.00 -26.20
CA LEU A 71 -22.99 -1.81 -27.25
C LEU A 71 -23.82 -2.97 -26.69
N PHE A 72 -23.32 -3.69 -25.69
CA PHE A 72 -24.06 -4.80 -25.08
C PHE A 72 -25.22 -4.32 -24.19
N SER A 73 -25.09 -3.19 -23.51
CA SER A 73 -26.18 -2.66 -22.66
C SER A 73 -27.40 -2.21 -23.47
N ARG A 74 -27.21 -1.70 -24.70
CA ARG A 74 -28.32 -1.36 -25.60
C ARG A 74 -29.08 -2.60 -26.05
N ARG A 75 -28.36 -3.68 -26.39
CA ARG A 75 -28.98 -4.93 -26.83
C ARG A 75 -29.79 -5.64 -25.75
N SER A 76 -29.44 -5.44 -24.47
CA SER A 76 -30.21 -5.97 -23.33
C SER A 76 -31.45 -5.13 -22.98
N ALA A 77 -31.56 -3.91 -23.49
CA ALA A 77 -32.68 -3.00 -23.20
C ALA A 77 -33.84 -3.12 -24.21
N ASP A 78 -33.63 -3.85 -25.30
CA ASP A 78 -34.61 -4.10 -26.37
C ASP A 78 -35.30 -5.49 -26.27
N LEU A 79 -35.20 -6.15 -25.10
CA LEU A 79 -35.88 -7.42 -24.74
C LEU A 79 -36.75 -7.19 -23.49
#